data_AF-A0A2S6QZV6-F1
#
_entry.id   AF-A0A2S6QZV6-F1
#
_cell.length_a   1.000
_cell.length_b   1.000
_cell.length_c   1.000
_cell.angle_alpha   90.00
_cell.angle_beta   90.00
_cell.angle_gamma   90.00
#
_symmetry.space_group_name_H-M   'P 1'
#
loop_
_entity.id
_entity.type
_entity.pdbx_description
1 polymer ?
#
loop_
_entity_poly.entity_id
_entity_poly.type
_entity_poly.pdbx_seq_one_letter_code
_entity_poly.pdbx_strand_id
1 'polypeptide(L)' 'MKLSGEHHIPASQQTVWEALNDAETLKACLPGCETLDKISDTEMTAKITTKIGPVKATFTGTVTLSDLDPPNGYTLS' A
#
# COMPACT_ATOMS: atom_id res chain seq x y z
N MET A 1 11.49 -12.14 9.06
CA MET A 1 10.25 -12.21 9.87
C MET A 1 9.12 -12.61 8.93
N LYS A 2 8.28 -13.60 9.26
CA LYS A 2 7.11 -13.97 8.45
C LYS A 2 5.88 -13.42 9.15
N LEU A 3 5.29 -12.35 8.60
CA LEU A 3 3.98 -11.87 9.03
C LEU A 3 2.92 -12.49 8.13
N SER A 4 1.87 -13.04 8.72
CA SER A 4 0.67 -13.49 8.03
C SER A 4 -0.54 -12.97 8.80
N GLY A 5 -1.56 -12.51 8.09
CA GLY A 5 -2.80 -12.02 8.67
C GLY A 5 -3.92 -12.05 7.63
N GLU A 6 -5.15 -12.10 8.13
CA GLU A 6 -6.36 -12.05 7.32
C GLU A 6 -7.34 -11.10 7.99
N HIS A 7 -8.08 -10.34 7.19
CA HIS A 7 -9.16 -9.49 7.67
C HIS A 7 -10.34 -9.55 6.71
N HIS A 8 -11.55 -9.75 7.25
CA HIS A 8 -12.77 -9.74 6.45
C HIS A 8 -13.24 -8.30 6.23
N ILE A 9 -13.37 -7.90 4.97
CA ILE A 9 -13.92 -6.61 4.58
C ILE A 9 -15.34 -6.85 4.03
N PRO A 10 -16.39 -6.20 4.57
CA PRO A 10 -17.77 -6.39 4.11
C PRO A 10 -18.03 -5.65 2.78
N ALA A 11 -17.30 -5.99 1.73
CA ALA A 11 -17.41 -5.47 0.38
C ALA A 11 -17.08 -6.55 -0.65
N SER A 12 -17.39 -6.31 -1.93
CA SER A 12 -17.04 -7.26 -3.00
C SER A 12 -15.52 -7.35 -3.19
N GLN A 13 -15.02 -8.52 -3.61
CA GLN A 13 -13.59 -8.70 -3.91
C GLN A 13 -13.07 -7.67 -4.91
N GLN A 14 -13.85 -7.36 -5.94
CA GLN A 14 -13.51 -6.37 -6.95
C GLN A 14 -13.36 -4.96 -6.34
N THR A 15 -14.29 -4.55 -5.49
CA THR A 15 -14.23 -3.24 -4.80
C THR A 15 -13.00 -3.14 -3.90
N VAL A 16 -12.69 -4.20 -3.17
CA VAL A 16 -11.50 -4.26 -2.31
C VAL A 16 -10.24 -4.20 -3.16
N TRP A 17 -10.20 -4.94 -4.27
CA TRP A 17 -9.08 -4.93 -5.19
C TRP A 17 -8.81 -3.54 -5.77
N GLU A 18 -9.84 -2.85 -6.26
CA GLU A 18 -9.73 -1.49 -6.78
C GLU A 18 -9.17 -0.54 -5.71
N ALA A 19 -9.70 -0.61 -4.50
CA ALA A 19 -9.23 0.19 -3.36
C ALA A 19 -7.77 -0.10 -2.96
N LEU A 20 -7.35 -1.37 -3.00
CA LEU A 20 -5.96 -1.78 -2.69
C LEU A 20 -4.94 -1.34 -3.75
N ASN A 21 -5.40 -0.91 -4.93
CA ASN A 21 -4.55 -0.46 -6.04
C ASN A 21 -4.79 1.02 -6.40
N ASP A 22 -5.60 1.73 -5.61
CA ASP A 22 -5.89 3.16 -5.78
C ASP A 22 -4.99 4.02 -4.91
N ALA A 23 -4.30 4.97 -5.54
CA ALA A 23 -3.27 5.77 -4.88
C ALA A 23 -3.86 6.69 -3.79
N GLU A 24 -5.02 7.29 -4.03
CA GLU A 24 -5.65 8.20 -3.08
C GLU A 24 -6.17 7.45 -1.86
N THR A 25 -6.80 6.29 -2.08
CA THR A 25 -7.28 5.39 -1.03
C THR A 25 -6.13 4.92 -0.16
N LEU A 26 -5.06 4.39 -0.76
CA LEU A 26 -3.88 3.93 -0.02
C LEU A 26 -3.23 5.06 0.78
N LYS A 27 -3.10 6.25 0.19
CA LYS A 27 -2.56 7.44 0.88
C LYS A 27 -3.37 7.78 2.13
N ALA A 28 -4.70 7.74 2.03
CA ALA A 28 -5.59 8.01 3.17
C ALA A 28 -5.49 6.95 4.27
N CYS A 29 -5.18 5.71 3.91
CA CYS A 29 -5.03 4.59 4.86
C CYS A 29 -3.66 4.55 5.55
N LEU A 30 -2.61 5.13 4.95
CA LEU A 30 -1.23 5.08 5.47
C LEU A 30 -0.94 6.25 6.42
N PRO A 31 -0.78 6.01 7.74
CA PRO A 31 -0.54 7.08 8.70
C PRO A 31 0.76 7.83 8.40
N GLY A 32 0.66 9.16 8.27
CA GLY A 32 1.82 10.00 8.00
C GLY A 32 2.28 9.99 6.53
N CYS A 33 1.52 9.38 5.62
CA CYS A 33 1.81 9.45 4.19
C CYS A 33 1.62 10.87 3.66
N GLU A 34 2.71 11.47 3.17
CA GLU A 34 2.73 12.80 2.57
C GLU A 34 2.40 12.72 1.08
N THR A 35 3.02 11.76 0.38
CA THR A 35 2.80 11.49 -1.05
C THR A 35 2.76 9.98 -1.29
N LEU A 36 1.99 9.60 -2.30
CA LEU A 36 1.94 8.25 -2.84
C LEU A 36 1.61 8.41 -4.32
N ASP A 37 2.61 8.12 -5.14
CA ASP A 37 2.61 8.39 -6.57
C ASP A 37 2.70 7.06 -7.32
N LYS A 38 1.76 6.84 -8.23
CA LYS A 38 1.76 5.69 -9.12
C LYS A 38 2.68 6.00 -10.31
N ILE A 39 3.83 5.33 -10.37
CA ILE A 39 4.87 5.56 -11.38
C ILE A 39 4.54 4.80 -12.65
N SER A 40 3.95 3.61 -12.51
CA SER A 40 3.44 2.79 -13.60
C SER A 40 2.29 1.90 -13.10
N ASP A 41 1.76 1.03 -13.96
CA ASP A 41 0.76 0.06 -13.56
C ASP A 41 1.24 -0.91 -12.47
N THR A 42 2.56 -1.08 -12.32
CA THR A 42 3.18 -2.04 -11.39
C THR A 42 4.15 -1.41 -10.41
N GLU A 43 4.26 -0.09 -10.36
CA GLU A 43 5.24 0.60 -9.50
C GLU A 43 4.65 1.82 -8.82
N MET A 44 4.88 1.94 -7.52
CA MET A 44 4.40 3.03 -6.69
C MET A 44 5.50 3.53 -5.77
N THR A 45 5.60 4.85 -5.57
CA THR A 45 6.53 5.45 -4.62
C THR A 45 5.77 6.22 -3.56
N ALA A 46 6.11 6.03 -2.29
CA ALA A 46 5.47 6.72 -1.18
C ALA A 46 6.50 7.42 -0.29
N LYS A 47 6.14 8.61 0.21
CA LYS A 47 6.87 9.32 1.25
C LYS A 47 6.04 9.33 2.52
N ILE A 48 6.55 8.74 3.59
CA ILE A 48 5.84 8.57 4.87
C ILE A 48 6.66 9.17 5.99
N THR A 49 6.07 10.09 6.74
CA THR A 49 6.65 10.67 7.94
C THR A 49 5.91 10.14 9.17
N THR A 50 6.59 9.33 9.97
CA THR A 50 6.01 8.73 11.18
C THR A 50 6.79 9.12 12.43
N LYS A 51 6.08 9.15 13.56
CA LYS A 51 6.68 9.39 14.88
C LYS A 51 6.83 8.06 15.60
N ILE A 52 8.07 7.69 15.91
CA ILE A 52 8.42 6.49 16.66
C ILE A 52 9.06 6.93 17.96
N GLY A 53 8.27 6.97 19.03
CA GLY A 53 8.72 7.54 20.31
C GLY A 53 9.15 9.01 20.17
N PRO A 54 10.34 9.42 20.66
CA PRO A 54 10.83 10.79 20.52
C PRO A 54 11.34 11.11 19.11
N VAL A 55 11.43 10.12 18.22
CA VAL A 55 12.02 10.28 16.88
C VAL A 55 10.93 10.56 15.85
N LYS A 56 11.11 11.63 15.08
CA LYS A 56 10.37 11.86 13.84
C LYS A 56 11.22 11.38 12.68
N ALA A 57 10.75 10.36 11.96
CA ALA A 57 11.46 9.79 10.82
C ALA A 57 10.64 9.93 9.54
N THR A 58 11.31 10.23 8.44
CA THR A 58 10.72 10.31 7.10
C THR A 58 11.37 9.24 6.25
N PHE A 59 10.55 8.42 5.61
CA PHE A 59 10.95 7.33 4.74
C PHE A 59 10.39 7.58 3.35
N THR A 60 11.21 7.31 2.34
CA THR A 60 10.75 7.16 0.97
C THR A 60 10.93 5.70 0.59
N GLY A 61 9.89 5.07 0.09
CA GLY A 61 9.90 3.68 -0.35
C GLY A 61 9.27 3.55 -1.72
N THR A 62 9.84 2.68 -2.54
CA THR A 62 9.26 2.25 -3.81
C THR A 62 8.82 0.80 -3.64
N VAL A 63 7.63 0.50 -4.15
CA VAL A 63 7.04 -0.84 -4.13
C VAL A 63 6.74 -1.25 -5.56
N THR A 64 7.14 -2.46 -5.90
CA THR A 64 6.82 -3.09 -7.18
C THR A 64 5.79 -4.20 -6.99
N LEU A 65 4.84 -4.30 -7.92
CA LEU A 65 3.86 -5.38 -8.00
C LEU A 65 4.36 -6.42 -9.01
N SER A 66 4.42 -7.69 -8.59
CA SER A 66 4.71 -8.83 -9.47
C SER A 66 3.65 -9.93 -9.30
N ASP A 67 3.66 -10.91 -10.20
CA ASP A 67 2.77 -12.08 -10.15
C ASP A 67 1.28 -11.70 -10.07
N LEU A 68 0.89 -10.68 -10.85
CA LEU A 68 -0.47 -10.16 -10.90
C LEU A 68 -1.47 -11.25 -11.35
N ASP A 69 -2.43 -11.56 -10.49
CA ASP A 69 -3.62 -12.36 -10.79
C ASP A 69 -4.87 -11.60 -10.29
N PRO A 70 -5.32 -10.54 -10.98
CA PRO A 70 -6.45 -9.74 -10.52
C PRO A 70 -7.79 -10.51 -10.59
N PRO A 71 -8.67 -10.46 -9.57
CA PRO A 71 -8.54 -9.76 -8.28
C PRO A 71 -8.07 -10.66 -7.12
N ASN A 72 -7.36 -11.75 -7.42
CA ASN A 72 -6.96 -12.81 -6.50
C ASN A 72 -5.68 -12.49 -5.71
N GLY A 73 -4.69 -11.82 -6.32
CA GLY A 73 -3.48 -11.45 -5.60
C GLY A 73 -2.33 -10.91 -6.45
N TYR A 74 -1.26 -10.51 -5.76
CA TYR A 74 0.05 -10.16 -6.29
C TYR A 74 1.11 -10.22 -5.19
N THR A 75 2.37 -10.17 -5.58
CA THR A 75 3.52 -10.00 -4.68
C THR A 75 3.92 -8.52 -4.64
N LEU A 76 4.22 -8.01 -3.45
CA LEU A 76 4.84 -6.69 -3.25
C LEU A 76 6.30 -6.86 -2.84
N SER A 77 7.21 -6.11 -3.48
CA SER A 77 8.65 -6.08 -3.15
C SER A 77 9.21 -4.67 -3.14
#